data_AF-A0A7X2PIT4-F1
#
_entry.id   AF-A0A7X2PIT4-F1
#
_cell.length_a   1.000
_cell.length_b   1.000
_cell.length_c   1.000
_cell.angle_alpha   90.00
_cell.angle_beta   90.00
_cell.angle_gamma   90.00
#
_symmetry.space_group_name_H-M   'P 1'
#
loop_
_entity.id
_entity.type
_entity.pdbx_description
1 polymer ?
#
loop_
_entity_poly.entity_id
_entity_poly.type
_entity_poly.pdbx_seq_one_letter_code
_entity_poly.pdbx_strand_id
1 'polypeptide(L)'
;MLWFEHDLYDQLQLVQLLAWFAEHDTPGVRLSLIQSPTYLGALEGEALAKLLPTRATVTGAQLAQALDAWKAYRAPEPTGLLEPRPALPFLDAAFHRFAEEYPSVRDGLSRTERQLLQAVAEGNTTRAAIYEASSEMEEAVFIGDAPAWALLDELVLGSAPAVVQAGHDQYRISAHGERTLAGHSDWIRSRGAIDRWLGGVHLDGVDAASRWDCLLFIPMV
;
A
#
# COMPACT_ATOMS: atom_id res chain seq x y z
N MET A 1 -25.83 -2.60 -4.70
CA MET A 1 -24.96 -2.22 -5.83
C MET A 1 -23.71 -1.63 -5.23
N LEU A 2 -22.55 -2.07 -5.72
CA LEU A 2 -21.22 -1.74 -5.20
C LEU A 2 -20.45 -0.99 -6.29
N TRP A 3 -19.74 0.07 -5.91
CA TRP A 3 -18.88 0.87 -6.78
C TRP A 3 -17.53 0.94 -6.10
N PHE A 4 -16.48 0.52 -6.81
CA PHE A 4 -15.14 0.51 -6.28
C PHE A 4 -14.12 0.95 -7.33
N GLU A 5 -13.11 1.67 -6.89
CA GLU A 5 -11.96 2.14 -7.66
C GLU A 5 -10.83 1.10 -7.62
N HIS A 6 -9.69 1.41 -8.23
CA HIS A 6 -8.59 0.45 -8.46
C HIS A 6 -7.52 0.48 -7.35
N ASP A 7 -7.55 1.49 -6.49
CA ASP A 7 -6.58 1.66 -5.41
C ASP A 7 -6.77 0.66 -4.27
N LEU A 8 -5.78 0.59 -3.39
CA LEU A 8 -5.77 -0.37 -2.29
C LEU A 8 -6.95 -0.20 -1.34
N TYR A 9 -7.37 1.03 -1.03
CA TYR A 9 -8.41 1.27 -0.03
C TYR A 9 -9.76 0.74 -0.52
N ASP A 10 -10.09 1.01 -1.78
CA ASP A 10 -11.28 0.50 -2.41
C ASP A 10 -11.22 -1.03 -2.62
N GLN A 11 -10.07 -1.57 -3.02
CA GLN A 11 -9.93 -3.03 -3.15
C GLN A 11 -10.07 -3.75 -1.81
N LEU A 12 -9.54 -3.20 -0.70
CA LEU A 12 -9.68 -3.78 0.64
C LEU A 12 -11.13 -3.79 1.11
N GLN A 13 -11.86 -2.69 0.91
CA GLN A 13 -13.30 -2.63 1.22
C GLN A 13 -14.11 -3.60 0.36
N LEU A 14 -13.80 -3.68 -0.94
CA LEU A 14 -14.45 -4.62 -1.85
C LEU A 14 -14.28 -6.07 -1.36
N VAL A 15 -13.05 -6.51 -1.09
CA VAL A 15 -12.82 -7.89 -0.65
C VAL A 15 -13.42 -8.16 0.73
N GLN A 16 -13.40 -7.20 1.65
CA GLN A 16 -14.05 -7.32 2.95
C GLN A 16 -15.55 -7.56 2.81
N LEU A 17 -16.24 -6.76 1.98
CA LEU A 17 -17.68 -6.89 1.75
C LEU A 17 -18.02 -8.20 1.05
N LEU A 18 -17.29 -8.54 -0.02
CA LEU A 18 -17.54 -9.76 -0.77
C LEU A 18 -17.25 -11.02 0.06
N ALA A 19 -16.20 -11.01 0.89
CA ALA A 19 -15.92 -12.08 1.84
C ALA A 19 -17.08 -12.23 2.84
N TRP A 20 -17.60 -11.12 3.37
CA TRP A 20 -18.76 -11.15 4.26
C TRP A 20 -19.98 -11.80 3.58
N PHE A 21 -20.32 -11.40 2.35
CA PHE A 21 -21.42 -12.02 1.60
C PHE A 21 -21.17 -13.48 1.21
N ALA A 22 -19.91 -13.89 1.05
CA ALA A 22 -19.57 -15.30 0.80
C ALA A 22 -19.80 -16.18 2.04
N GLU A 23 -19.66 -15.61 3.24
CA GLU A 23 -19.78 -16.33 4.52
C GLU A 23 -21.19 -16.28 5.12
N HIS A 24 -22.08 -15.42 4.62
CA HIS A 24 -23.43 -15.22 5.17
C HIS A 24 -24.51 -15.55 4.14
N ASP A 25 -25.51 -16.30 4.58
CA ASP A 25 -26.71 -16.53 3.76
C ASP A 25 -27.55 -15.25 3.69
N THR A 26 -27.69 -14.71 2.48
CA THR A 26 -28.44 -13.47 2.21
C THR A 26 -29.55 -13.71 1.19
N PRO A 27 -30.63 -14.42 1.58
CA PRO A 27 -31.70 -14.78 0.67
C PRO A 27 -32.36 -13.54 0.07
N GLY A 28 -32.52 -13.53 -1.25
CA GLY A 28 -33.14 -12.43 -1.99
C GLY A 28 -32.22 -11.23 -2.28
N VAL A 29 -30.99 -11.22 -1.77
CA VAL A 29 -30.01 -10.18 -2.10
C VAL A 29 -29.33 -10.49 -3.43
N ARG A 30 -29.27 -9.49 -4.32
CA ARG A 30 -28.49 -9.55 -5.57
C ARG A 30 -27.41 -8.48 -5.56
N LEU A 31 -26.16 -8.91 -5.60
CA LEU A 31 -25.02 -8.01 -5.69
C LEU A 31 -24.71 -7.69 -7.15
N SER A 32 -24.46 -6.41 -7.39
CA SER A 32 -23.94 -5.90 -8.65
C SER A 32 -22.75 -5.02 -8.37
N LEU A 33 -21.74 -5.10 -9.22
CA LEU A 33 -20.46 -4.45 -9.05
C LEU A 33 -20.11 -3.64 -10.29
N ILE A 34 -19.63 -2.42 -10.05
CA ILE A 34 -18.89 -1.60 -11.01
C ILE A 34 -17.50 -1.43 -10.43
N GLN A 35 -16.48 -1.76 -11.21
CA GLN A 35 -15.09 -1.46 -10.87
C GLN A 35 -14.54 -0.45 -11.88
N SER A 36 -13.91 0.60 -11.39
CA SER A 36 -13.41 1.71 -12.20
C SER A 36 -11.88 1.76 -12.19
N PRO A 37 -11.22 1.79 -13.36
CA PRO A 37 -9.77 2.00 -13.44
C PRO A 37 -9.36 3.46 -13.20
N THR A 38 -10.33 4.35 -12.92
CA THR A 38 -10.12 5.78 -12.66
C THR A 38 -10.89 6.21 -11.41
N TYR A 39 -10.45 7.29 -10.76
CA TYR A 39 -11.14 7.86 -9.60
C TYR A 39 -12.53 8.39 -9.98
N LEU A 40 -13.58 7.80 -9.41
CA LEU A 40 -14.99 8.18 -9.56
C LEU A 40 -15.23 9.59 -9.02
N GLY A 41 -14.54 10.00 -7.96
CA GLY A 41 -14.66 11.35 -7.38
C GLY A 41 -14.22 12.47 -8.34
N ALA A 42 -13.39 12.16 -9.34
CA ALA A 42 -12.95 13.10 -10.37
C ALA A 42 -13.88 13.14 -11.60
N LEU A 43 -14.88 12.25 -11.68
CA LEU A 43 -15.78 12.19 -12.82
C LEU A 43 -16.93 13.18 -12.70
N GLU A 44 -17.22 13.87 -13.81
CA GLU A 44 -18.46 14.65 -13.92
C GLU A 44 -19.69 13.74 -13.96
N GLY A 45 -20.87 14.29 -13.61
CA GLY A 45 -22.10 13.53 -13.48
C GLY A 45 -22.49 12.73 -14.73
N GLU A 46 -22.26 13.27 -15.93
CA GLU A 46 -22.52 12.55 -17.19
C GLU A 46 -21.57 11.36 -17.39
N ALA A 47 -20.29 11.50 -16.99
CA ALA A 47 -19.31 10.41 -17.08
C ALA A 47 -19.64 9.31 -16.07
N LEU A 48 -20.02 9.68 -14.84
CA LEU A 48 -20.44 8.72 -13.82
C LEU A 48 -21.71 7.96 -14.25
N ALA A 49 -22.69 8.64 -14.84
CA ALA A 49 -23.91 8.02 -15.34
C ALA A 49 -23.65 6.97 -16.43
N LYS A 50 -22.60 7.16 -17.25
CA LYS A 50 -22.19 6.19 -18.29
C LYS A 50 -21.61 4.89 -17.71
N LEU A 51 -21.22 4.86 -16.44
CA LEU A 51 -20.75 3.64 -15.77
C LEU A 51 -21.90 2.77 -15.27
N LEU A 52 -23.08 3.32 -15.00
CA LEU A 52 -24.20 2.54 -14.46
C LEU A 52 -24.63 1.33 -15.33
N PRO A 53 -24.64 1.44 -16.68
CA PRO A 53 -24.89 0.30 -17.56
C PRO A 53 -23.80 -0.79 -17.55
N THR A 54 -22.57 -0.49 -17.11
CA THR A 54 -21.47 -1.46 -17.08
C THR A 54 -21.51 -2.38 -15.87
N ARG A 55 -22.44 -2.15 -14.92
CA ARG A 55 -22.60 -3.00 -13.74
C ARG A 55 -22.78 -4.46 -14.14
N ALA A 56 -22.00 -5.34 -13.52
CA ALA A 56 -22.13 -6.78 -13.68
C ALA A 56 -22.68 -7.39 -12.39
N THR A 57 -23.39 -8.52 -12.51
CA THR A 57 -23.72 -9.33 -11.33
C THR A 57 -22.43 -9.90 -10.74
N VAL A 58 -22.28 -9.81 -9.42
CA VAL A 58 -21.13 -10.42 -8.74
C VAL A 58 -21.17 -11.93 -8.92
N THR A 59 -20.05 -12.50 -9.33
CA THR A 59 -19.93 -13.93 -9.64
C THR A 59 -19.51 -14.75 -8.41
N GLY A 60 -19.76 -16.06 -8.43
CA GLY A 60 -19.25 -16.96 -7.40
C GLY A 60 -17.72 -16.98 -7.33
N ALA A 61 -17.03 -16.80 -8.46
CA ALA A 61 -15.57 -16.71 -8.50
C ALA A 61 -15.05 -15.46 -7.76
N GLN A 62 -15.71 -14.31 -7.94
CA GLN A 62 -15.39 -13.08 -7.20
C GLN A 62 -15.58 -13.24 -5.70
N LEU A 63 -16.69 -13.87 -5.27
CA LEU A 63 -16.94 -14.15 -3.85
C LEU A 63 -15.86 -15.07 -3.26
N ALA A 64 -15.51 -16.14 -3.97
CA ALA A 64 -14.48 -17.09 -3.52
C ALA A 64 -13.09 -16.43 -3.43
N GLN A 65 -12.68 -15.68 -4.45
CA GLN A 65 -11.39 -14.99 -4.44
C GLN A 65 -11.32 -13.86 -3.42
N ALA A 66 -12.42 -13.12 -3.20
CA ALA A 66 -12.47 -12.10 -2.15
C ALA A 66 -12.37 -12.72 -0.75
N LEU A 67 -13.03 -13.85 -0.51
CA LEU A 67 -12.94 -14.57 0.76
C LEU A 67 -11.50 -15.04 1.03
N ASP A 68 -10.85 -15.61 0.03
CA ASP A 68 -9.44 -16.00 0.12
C ASP A 68 -8.52 -14.79 0.38
N ALA A 69 -8.65 -13.74 -0.42
CA ALA A 69 -7.89 -12.50 -0.27
C ALA A 69 -8.02 -11.89 1.13
N TRP A 70 -9.25 -11.83 1.64
CA TRP A 70 -9.53 -11.27 2.96
C TRP A 70 -9.00 -12.13 4.10
N LYS A 71 -8.85 -13.44 3.90
CA LYS A 71 -8.16 -14.32 4.84
C LYS A 71 -6.64 -14.10 4.77
N ALA A 72 -6.05 -14.04 3.58
CA ALA A 72 -4.63 -13.80 3.39
C ALA A 72 -4.19 -12.45 3.96
N TYR A 73 -4.93 -11.37 3.68
CA TYR A 73 -4.63 -10.03 4.21
C TYR A 73 -4.63 -9.96 5.75
N ARG A 74 -5.48 -10.75 6.42
CA ARG A 74 -5.61 -10.78 7.88
C ARG A 74 -4.79 -11.89 8.55
N ALA A 75 -4.07 -12.70 7.78
CA ALA A 75 -3.26 -13.78 8.34
C ALA A 75 -2.08 -13.20 9.14
N PRO A 76 -1.61 -13.88 10.19
CA PRO A 76 -0.44 -13.46 10.97
C PRO A 76 0.87 -13.56 10.19
N GLU A 77 0.84 -14.25 9.04
CA GLU A 77 1.95 -14.42 8.12
C GLU A 77 1.50 -13.95 6.72
N PRO A 78 2.36 -13.34 5.90
CA PRO A 78 1.99 -12.80 4.58
C PRO A 78 1.78 -13.88 3.51
N THR A 79 1.56 -15.13 3.91
CA THR A 79 1.38 -16.26 2.99
C THR A 79 0.08 -16.11 2.20
N GLY A 80 0.12 -16.37 0.90
CA GLY A 80 -1.05 -16.27 0.02
C GLY A 80 -1.42 -14.84 -0.37
N LEU A 81 -0.77 -13.80 0.19
CA LEU A 81 -1.08 -12.40 -0.12
C LEU A 81 -0.97 -12.12 -1.63
N LEU A 82 0.04 -12.68 -2.30
CA LEU A 82 0.31 -12.44 -3.73
C LEU A 82 -0.22 -13.55 -4.65
N GLU A 83 -1.11 -14.40 -4.17
CA GLU A 83 -1.76 -15.37 -5.05
C GLU A 83 -2.64 -14.67 -6.10
N PRO A 84 -2.58 -15.07 -7.39
CA PRO A 84 -3.34 -14.39 -8.45
C PRO A 84 -4.85 -14.50 -8.29
N ARG A 85 -5.55 -13.38 -8.47
CA ARG A 85 -7.01 -13.28 -8.31
C ARG A 85 -7.67 -12.64 -9.55
N PRO A 86 -7.67 -13.35 -10.69
CA PRO A 86 -8.12 -12.79 -11.98
C PRO A 86 -9.60 -12.41 -12.06
N ALA A 87 -10.45 -12.83 -11.11
CA ALA A 87 -11.85 -12.41 -11.07
C ALA A 87 -12.02 -11.00 -10.46
N LEU A 88 -10.98 -10.47 -9.81
CA LEU A 88 -10.91 -9.15 -9.18
C LEU A 88 -9.76 -8.36 -9.82
N PRO A 89 -10.00 -7.70 -10.97
CA PRO A 89 -8.95 -7.26 -11.90
C PRO A 89 -7.95 -6.23 -11.34
N PHE A 90 -8.30 -5.51 -10.28
CA PHE A 90 -7.43 -4.50 -9.65
C PHE A 90 -6.76 -5.00 -8.36
N LEU A 91 -7.20 -6.15 -7.84
CA LEU A 91 -6.76 -6.64 -6.54
C LEU A 91 -5.29 -7.04 -6.52
N ASP A 92 -4.83 -7.73 -7.57
CA ASP A 92 -3.44 -8.19 -7.64
C ASP A 92 -2.47 -7.00 -7.61
N ALA A 93 -2.73 -5.95 -8.40
CA ALA A 93 -1.92 -4.73 -8.39
C ALA A 93 -1.93 -4.02 -7.03
N ALA A 94 -3.11 -3.90 -6.41
CA ALA A 94 -3.25 -3.32 -5.08
C ALA A 94 -2.48 -4.10 -4.00
N PHE A 95 -2.59 -5.44 -4.01
CA PHE A 95 -1.89 -6.30 -3.04
C PHE A 95 -0.39 -6.35 -3.28
N HIS A 96 0.05 -6.26 -4.53
CA HIS A 96 1.45 -6.08 -4.86
C HIS A 96 2.00 -4.80 -4.25
N ARG A 97 1.35 -3.66 -4.50
CA ARG A 97 1.76 -2.38 -3.90
C ARG A 97 1.75 -2.44 -2.37
N PHE A 98 0.74 -3.06 -1.77
CA PHE A 98 0.68 -3.26 -0.32
C PHE A 98 1.85 -4.10 0.22
N ALA A 99 2.23 -5.17 -0.49
CA ALA A 99 3.35 -6.02 -0.09
C ALA A 99 4.71 -5.30 -0.13
N GLU A 100 4.83 -4.24 -0.92
CA GLU A 100 6.02 -3.37 -0.92
C GLU A 100 6.14 -2.51 0.36
N GLU A 101 5.13 -2.50 1.24
CA GLU A 101 5.25 -1.87 2.57
C GLU A 101 5.97 -2.74 3.60
N TYR A 102 6.22 -4.02 3.29
CA TYR A 102 7.13 -4.82 4.10
C TYR A 102 8.56 -4.30 3.94
N PRO A 103 9.37 -4.30 5.01
CA PRO A 103 10.75 -3.83 4.93
C PRO A 103 11.52 -4.55 3.83
N SER A 104 12.18 -3.81 2.94
CA SER A 104 12.96 -4.43 1.86
C SER A 104 14.12 -5.26 2.42
N VAL A 105 14.42 -6.40 1.78
CA VAL A 105 15.66 -7.16 2.06
C VAL A 105 16.92 -6.38 1.72
N ARG A 106 16.82 -5.36 0.86
CA ARG A 106 17.97 -4.56 0.40
C ARG A 106 18.47 -3.59 1.47
N ASP A 107 17.55 -2.84 2.08
CA ASP A 107 17.89 -1.74 2.99
C ASP A 107 16.84 -1.49 4.08
N GLY A 108 15.89 -2.40 4.28
CA GLY A 108 14.90 -2.31 5.35
C GLY A 108 13.86 -1.19 5.20
N LEU A 109 13.88 -0.41 4.12
CA LEU A 109 12.84 0.59 3.86
C LEU A 109 11.59 -0.08 3.28
N SER A 110 10.42 0.39 3.70
CA SER A 110 9.18 0.22 2.93
C SER A 110 9.24 1.03 1.63
N ARG A 111 8.38 0.75 0.64
CA ARG A 111 8.30 1.57 -0.58
C ARG A 111 7.97 3.02 -0.25
N THR A 112 6.99 3.28 0.61
CA THR A 112 6.66 4.66 1.03
C THR A 112 7.83 5.34 1.75
N GLU A 113 8.49 4.67 2.70
CA GLU A 113 9.67 5.23 3.39
C GLU A 113 10.78 5.58 2.39
N ARG A 114 11.00 4.73 1.37
CA ARG A 114 11.95 5.02 0.30
C ARG A 114 11.55 6.24 -0.52
N GLN A 115 10.30 6.33 -0.98
CA GLN A 115 9.84 7.45 -1.80
C GLN A 115 9.97 8.78 -1.05
N LEU A 116 9.60 8.82 0.24
CA LEU A 116 9.79 9.99 1.09
C LEU A 116 11.27 10.36 1.22
N LEU A 117 12.14 9.39 1.50
CA LEU A 117 13.58 9.62 1.63
C LEU A 117 14.22 10.07 0.30
N GLN A 118 13.76 9.53 -0.83
CA GLN A 118 14.18 9.93 -2.17
C GLN A 118 13.73 11.36 -2.50
N ALA A 119 12.47 11.71 -2.22
CA ALA A 119 11.97 13.07 -2.41
C ALA A 119 12.81 14.10 -1.63
N VAL A 120 13.21 13.77 -0.39
CA VAL A 120 14.13 14.59 0.41
C VAL A 120 15.51 14.68 -0.24
N ALA A 121 16.04 13.56 -0.75
CA ALA A 121 17.34 13.52 -1.43
C ALA A 121 17.37 14.39 -2.70
N GLU A 122 16.24 14.48 -3.39
CA GLU A 122 16.04 15.28 -4.61
C GLU A 122 15.84 16.78 -4.32
N GLY A 123 15.82 17.18 -3.04
CA GLY A 123 15.82 18.57 -2.63
C GLY A 123 14.45 19.11 -2.19
N ASN A 124 13.44 18.25 -2.03
CA ASN A 124 12.18 18.66 -1.41
C ASN A 124 12.39 18.85 0.10
N THR A 125 12.11 20.06 0.59
CA THR A 125 12.50 20.45 1.95
C THR A 125 11.33 20.61 2.91
N THR A 126 10.08 20.69 2.45
CA THR A 126 8.90 20.85 3.31
C THR A 126 8.03 19.60 3.29
N ARG A 127 7.23 19.36 4.33
CA ARG A 127 6.32 18.20 4.39
C ARG A 127 5.41 18.11 3.16
N ALA A 128 4.86 19.24 2.72
CA ALA A 128 3.99 19.30 1.56
C ALA A 128 4.73 18.92 0.28
N ALA A 129 5.91 19.50 0.02
CA ALA A 129 6.69 19.20 -1.18
C ALA A 129 7.20 17.74 -1.20
N ILE A 130 7.62 17.23 -0.04
CA ILE A 130 8.06 15.82 0.10
C ILE A 130 6.90 14.87 -0.16
N TYR A 131 5.72 15.15 0.41
CA TYR A 131 4.52 14.35 0.19
C TYR A 131 4.09 14.37 -1.27
N GLU A 132 4.02 15.55 -1.90
CA GLU A 132 3.65 15.71 -3.31
C GLU A 132 4.60 14.92 -4.21
N ALA A 133 5.91 15.13 -4.09
CA ALA A 133 6.92 14.41 -4.85
C ALA A 133 6.87 12.89 -4.62
N SER A 134 6.65 12.43 -3.38
CA SER A 134 6.49 10.99 -3.10
C SER A 134 5.21 10.41 -3.71
N SER A 135 4.13 11.17 -3.74
CA SER A 135 2.83 10.76 -4.29
C SER A 135 2.86 10.67 -5.80
N GLU A 136 3.66 11.52 -6.47
CA GLU A 136 3.90 11.43 -7.92
C GLU A 136 4.62 10.14 -8.34
N MET A 137 5.24 9.42 -7.40
CA MET A 137 5.88 8.11 -7.64
C MET A 137 4.91 6.92 -7.50
N GLU A 138 3.62 7.17 -7.28
CA GLU A 138 2.60 6.12 -7.14
C GLU A 138 1.81 5.90 -8.44
N GLU A 139 1.53 4.65 -8.77
CA GLU A 139 0.63 4.31 -9.88
C GLU A 139 -0.84 4.60 -9.53
N ALA A 140 -1.18 4.52 -8.24
CA ALA A 140 -2.49 4.83 -7.69
C ALA A 140 -2.35 5.44 -6.28
N VAL A 141 -3.31 6.26 -5.87
CA VAL A 141 -3.34 6.88 -4.54
C VAL A 141 -3.20 5.79 -3.48
N PHE A 142 -2.16 5.89 -2.66
CA PHE A 142 -1.82 4.84 -1.69
C PHE A 142 -2.11 5.27 -0.25
N ILE A 143 -1.53 6.39 0.18
CA ILE A 143 -1.77 6.98 1.49
C ILE A 143 -1.98 8.50 1.39
N GLY A 144 -2.67 9.07 2.37
CA GLY A 144 -2.78 10.52 2.52
C GLY A 144 -1.55 11.16 3.15
N ASP A 145 -1.63 12.47 3.33
CA ASP A 145 -0.58 13.32 3.90
C ASP A 145 -0.25 12.97 5.36
N ALA A 146 -1.26 12.80 6.21
CA ALA A 146 -1.07 12.50 7.63
C ALA A 146 -0.24 11.23 7.91
N PRO A 147 -0.56 10.04 7.34
CA PRO A 147 0.29 8.86 7.51
C PRO A 147 1.68 9.03 6.86
N ALA A 148 1.80 9.75 5.74
CA ALA A 148 3.09 10.03 5.11
C ALA A 148 3.98 10.90 6.03
N TRP A 149 3.40 11.89 6.72
CA TRP A 149 4.12 12.71 7.70
C TRP A 149 4.52 11.92 8.94
N ALA A 150 3.70 10.98 9.40
CA ALA A 150 4.09 10.09 10.49
C ALA A 150 5.32 9.24 10.13
N LEU A 151 5.37 8.70 8.91
CA LEU A 151 6.53 7.97 8.39
C LEU A 151 7.76 8.88 8.22
N LEU A 152 7.56 10.12 7.75
CA LEU A 152 8.64 11.11 7.68
C LEU A 152 9.20 11.44 9.07
N ASP A 153 8.33 11.58 10.07
CA ASP A 153 8.74 11.80 11.46
C ASP A 153 9.54 10.60 11.99
N GLU A 154 9.16 9.36 11.64
CA GLU A 154 9.97 8.18 11.96
C GLU A 154 11.36 8.21 11.32
N LEU A 155 11.48 8.68 10.07
CA LEU A 155 12.78 8.84 9.39
C LEU A 155 13.70 9.87 10.07
N VAL A 156 13.14 10.78 10.88
CA VAL A 156 13.87 11.79 11.68
C VAL A 156 14.31 11.25 13.04
N LEU A 157 13.69 10.18 13.54
CA LEU A 157 13.95 9.62 14.86
C LEU A 157 15.12 8.62 14.87
N GLY A 158 15.61 8.31 16.07
CA GLY A 158 16.64 7.30 16.32
C GLY A 158 18.07 7.84 16.43
N SER A 159 19.01 6.94 16.74
CA SER A 159 20.44 7.28 16.90
C SER A 159 21.17 7.51 15.57
N ALA A 160 20.60 6.99 14.47
CA ALA A 160 21.07 7.16 13.10
C ALA A 160 19.88 7.57 12.21
N PRO A 161 19.40 8.82 12.29
CA PRO A 161 18.24 9.26 11.54
C PRO A 161 18.53 9.30 10.04
N ALA A 162 17.58 8.93 9.20
CA ALA A 162 17.70 8.99 7.74
C ALA A 162 17.47 10.42 7.21
N VAL A 163 16.65 11.20 7.90
CA VAL A 163 16.31 12.59 7.60
C VAL A 163 16.69 13.48 8.79
N VAL A 164 17.18 14.69 8.53
CA VAL A 164 17.43 15.71 9.55
C VAL A 164 16.44 16.85 9.38
N GLN A 165 15.75 17.20 10.47
CA GLN A 165 14.94 18.42 10.53
C GLN A 165 15.85 19.62 10.83
N ALA A 166 16.07 20.48 9.84
CA ALA A 166 16.99 21.62 9.90
C ALA A 166 16.32 22.92 10.41
N GLY A 167 14.99 22.92 10.54
CA GLY A 167 14.21 24.07 11.00
C GLY A 167 12.73 23.72 11.08
N HIS A 168 11.88 24.73 11.31
CA HIS A 168 10.43 24.53 11.28
C HIS A 168 9.99 24.11 9.88
N ASP A 169 9.50 22.88 9.75
CA ASP A 169 9.08 22.26 8.48
C ASP A 169 10.17 22.27 7.40
N GLN A 170 11.44 22.11 7.80
CA GLN A 170 12.58 22.00 6.87
C GLN A 170 13.32 20.69 7.10
N TYR A 171 13.42 19.87 6.05
CA TYR A 171 14.04 18.55 6.07
C TYR A 171 15.19 18.48 5.07
N ARG A 172 16.22 17.72 5.43
CA ARG A 172 17.35 17.38 4.56
C ARG A 172 17.74 15.93 4.78
N ILE A 173 18.26 15.28 3.74
CA ILE A 173 18.77 13.92 3.90
C ILE A 173 20.02 13.93 4.81
N SER A 174 20.19 12.87 5.60
CA SER A 174 21.40 12.64 6.39
C SER A 174 22.41 11.77 5.61
N ALA A 175 23.68 11.76 6.03
CA ALA A 175 24.66 10.83 5.48
C ALA A 175 24.27 9.35 5.67
N HIS A 176 23.49 9.05 6.72
CA HIS A 176 22.92 7.72 6.94
C HIS A 176 21.76 7.43 5.99
N GLY A 177 20.90 8.42 5.72
CA GLY A 177 19.83 8.32 4.72
C GLY A 177 20.38 8.04 3.33
N GLU A 178 21.41 8.77 2.91
CA GLU A 178 22.10 8.55 1.62
C GLU A 178 22.63 7.11 1.49
N ARG A 179 23.31 6.63 2.54
CA ARG A 179 23.80 5.24 2.60
C ARG A 179 22.66 4.22 2.53
N THR A 180 21.55 4.48 3.24
CA THR A 180 20.38 3.60 3.27
C THR A 180 19.74 3.52 1.89
N LEU A 181 19.46 4.65 1.23
CA LEU A 181 18.97 4.67 -0.16
C LEU A 181 19.89 3.92 -1.13
N ALA A 182 21.20 4.05 -0.93
CA ALA A 182 22.18 3.37 -1.76
C ALA A 182 22.29 1.85 -1.45
N GLY A 183 21.59 1.32 -0.44
CA GLY A 183 21.65 -0.10 -0.03
C GLY A 183 22.85 -0.46 0.84
N HIS A 184 23.55 0.52 1.41
CA HIS A 184 24.73 0.33 2.25
C HIS A 184 24.40 0.29 3.75
N SER A 185 23.11 0.39 4.09
CA SER A 185 22.62 0.35 5.46
C SER A 185 21.21 -0.21 5.49
N ASP A 186 20.87 -0.87 6.59
CA ASP A 186 19.54 -1.39 6.84
C ASP A 186 18.79 -0.46 7.80
N TRP A 187 17.67 0.09 7.34
CA TRP A 187 16.85 1.05 8.06
C TRP A 187 16.35 0.46 9.38
N ILE A 188 15.70 -0.71 9.36
CA ILE A 188 15.14 -1.37 10.55
C ILE A 188 16.21 -1.63 11.61
N ARG A 189 17.37 -2.15 11.20
CA ARG A 189 18.48 -2.40 12.14
C ARG A 189 19.08 -1.12 12.70
N SER A 190 19.18 -0.07 11.88
CA SER A 190 19.78 1.20 12.28
C SER A 190 18.89 2.05 13.19
N ARG A 191 17.56 2.02 12.99
CA ARG A 191 16.59 2.69 13.86
C ARG A 191 16.42 1.98 15.20
N GLY A 192 16.75 0.68 15.25
CA GLY A 192 16.84 -0.12 16.46
C GLY A 192 15.68 -1.09 16.67
N ALA A 193 14.46 -0.74 16.23
CA ALA A 193 13.33 -1.66 16.17
C ALA A 193 12.23 -1.16 15.23
N ILE A 194 11.41 -2.09 14.76
CA ILE A 194 10.09 -1.85 14.16
C ILE A 194 9.01 -2.31 15.14
N ASP A 195 7.86 -1.64 15.13
CA ASP A 195 6.64 -2.08 15.82
C ASP A 195 5.43 -1.51 15.05
N ARG A 196 4.94 -2.28 14.08
CA ARG A 196 3.77 -1.87 13.28
C ARG A 196 3.00 -3.06 12.73
N TRP A 197 1.72 -2.83 12.44
CA TRP A 197 0.86 -3.81 11.80
C TRP A 197 0.74 -3.53 10.30
N LEU A 198 0.88 -4.57 9.49
CA LEU A 198 0.52 -4.57 8.07
C LEU A 198 -0.52 -5.67 7.84
N GLY A 199 -1.78 -5.28 7.71
CA GLY A 199 -2.88 -6.23 7.69
C GLY A 199 -2.89 -7.06 8.97
N GLY A 200 -2.84 -8.38 8.85
CA GLY A 200 -2.73 -9.30 9.98
C GLY A 200 -1.31 -9.56 10.50
N VAL A 201 -0.27 -9.04 9.83
CA VAL A 201 1.12 -9.29 10.23
C VAL A 201 1.60 -8.21 11.18
N HIS A 202 2.13 -8.63 12.33
CA HIS A 202 2.83 -7.74 13.26
C HIS A 202 4.32 -7.77 12.95
N LEU A 203 4.84 -6.64 12.49
CA LEU A 203 6.27 -6.45 12.30
C LEU A 203 6.85 -5.88 13.60
N ASP A 204 7.60 -6.71 14.32
CA ASP A 204 8.25 -6.32 15.57
C ASP A 204 9.75 -6.68 15.61
N GLY A 205 10.47 -6.06 16.55
CA GLY A 205 11.85 -6.40 16.85
C GLY A 205 12.91 -5.67 16.02
N VAL A 206 14.16 -6.10 16.18
CA VAL A 206 15.34 -5.48 15.54
C VAL A 206 15.59 -5.96 14.12
N ASP A 207 14.90 -7.02 13.73
CA ASP A 207 14.88 -7.57 12.37
C ASP A 207 13.47 -8.12 12.12
N ALA A 208 12.79 -7.58 11.10
CA ALA A 208 11.43 -8.01 10.77
C ALA A 208 11.44 -9.46 10.27
N ALA A 209 10.58 -10.30 10.84
CA ALA A 209 10.46 -11.71 10.44
C ALA A 209 10.05 -11.89 8.96
N SER A 210 9.29 -10.94 8.43
CA SER A 210 8.87 -10.88 7.03
C SER A 210 9.42 -9.64 6.35
N ARG A 211 10.07 -9.82 5.21
CA ARG A 211 10.70 -8.77 4.41
C ARG A 211 10.34 -8.91 2.93
N TRP A 212 10.29 -7.78 2.24
CA TRP A 212 10.01 -7.71 0.81
C TRP A 212 11.27 -7.93 -0.03
N ASP A 213 11.23 -8.87 -0.99
CA ASP A 213 12.28 -9.07 -1.99
C ASP A 213 11.73 -8.80 -3.41
N CYS A 214 12.21 -7.72 -4.02
CA CYS A 214 11.84 -7.34 -5.38
C CYS A 214 12.47 -8.24 -6.46
N LEU A 215 13.52 -9.03 -6.14
CA LEU A 215 14.21 -9.89 -7.11
C LEU A 215 13.56 -11.26 -7.31
N LEU A 216 12.63 -11.66 -6.44
CA LEU A 216 11.83 -12.88 -6.61
C LEU A 216 10.58 -12.67 -7.49
N PHE A 217 10.35 -11.45 -7.99
CA PHE A 217 9.19 -11.09 -8.79
C PHE A 217 9.58 -10.64 -10.20
N ILE A 218 9.94 -11.61 -11.04
CA ILE A 218 9.74 -11.48 -12.49
C ILE A 218 8.49 -12.30 -12.81
N PRO A 219 7.33 -11.69 -13.14
CA PRO A 219 6.34 -12.41 -13.91
C PRO A 219 7.01 -12.72 -15.25
N MET A 220 7.34 -13.99 -15.48
CA MET A 220 7.71 -14.44 -16.81
C MET A 220 6.55 -14.10 -17.74
N VAL A 221 6.75 -13.09 -18.59
CA VAL A 221 5.96 -12.89 -19.80
C VAL A 221 6.37 -13.94 -20.83
#